data_AF-A0A1V0J1F3-F1
#
_entry.id   AF-A0A1V0J1F3-F1
#
_cell.length_a   1.000
_cell.length_b   1.000
_cell.length_c   1.000
_cell.angle_alpha   90.00
_cell.angle_beta   90.00
_cell.angle_gamma   90.00
#
_symmetry.space_group_name_H-M   'P 1'
#
loop_
_entity.id
_entity.type
_entity.pdbx_description
1 polymer ?
#
loop_
_entity_poly.entity_id
_entity_poly.type
_entity_poly.pdbx_seq_one_letter_code
_entity_poly.pdbx_strand_id
1 'polypeptide(L)' 'MITLNNLPPVFVPLVGLVFPAIAMVSLSLHVQKNKIF' A
#
# COMPACT_ATOMS: atom_id res chain seq x y z
N MET A 1 -5.87 30.82 2.47
CA MET A 1 -6.17 29.80 1.45
C MET A 1 -5.42 28.52 1.83
N ILE A 2 -6.12 27.51 2.37
CA ILE A 2 -5.53 26.28 2.98
C ILE A 2 -5.98 25.03 2.21
N THR A 3 -5.78 25.03 0.89
CA THR A 3 -6.16 23.90 0.02
C THR A 3 -5.41 22.61 0.35
N LEU A 4 -4.29 22.69 1.07
CA LEU A 4 -3.44 21.55 1.42
C LEU A 4 -3.81 20.84 2.74
N ASN A 5 -4.64 21.44 3.61
CA ASN A 5 -4.89 20.91 4.96
C ASN A 5 -5.67 19.57 4.99
N ASN A 6 -6.34 19.22 3.89
CA ASN A 6 -7.18 18.03 3.81
C ASN A 6 -6.49 16.84 3.14
N LEU A 7 -5.26 17.03 2.64
CA LEU A 7 -4.47 15.98 2.00
C LEU A 7 -3.82 15.01 3.01
N PRO A 8 -3.23 15.45 4.14
CA PRO A 8 -2.55 14.55 5.07
C PRO A 8 -3.44 13.39 5.57
N PRO A 9 -4.71 13.63 5.97
CA PRO A 9 -5.58 12.56 6.46
C PRO A 9 -5.92 11.48 5.42
N VAL A 10 -5.81 11.78 4.11
CA VAL A 10 -6.06 10.82 3.04
C VAL A 10 -4.81 10.00 2.71
N PHE A 11 -3.64 10.64 2.73
CA PHE A 11 -2.37 9.96 2.44
C PHE A 11 -1.89 9.07 3.58
N VAL A 12 -2.15 9.44 4.84
CA VAL A 12 -1.76 8.63 6.01
C VAL A 12 -2.33 7.20 5.96
N PRO A 13 -3.65 6.96 5.79
CA PRO A 13 -4.18 5.61 5.66
C PRO A 13 -3.83 4.97 4.31
N LEU A 14 -3.70 5.74 3.23
CA LEU A 14 -3.34 5.20 1.93
C LEU A 14 -1.92 4.60 1.93
N VAL A 15 -0.94 5.29 2.54
CA VAL A 15 0.45 4.83 2.63
C VAL A 15 0.67 3.90 3.83
N GLY A 16 -0.09 4.07 4.91
CA GLY A 16 0.05 3.27 6.14
C GLY A 16 -0.71 1.96 6.14
N LEU A 17 -1.81 1.84 5.37
CA LEU A 17 -2.68 0.65 5.38
C LEU A 17 -2.86 0.05 3.98
N VAL A 18 -3.29 0.84 3.01
CA VAL A 18 -3.66 0.33 1.67
C VAL A 18 -2.43 -0.11 0.87
N PHE A 19 -1.42 0.75 0.76
CA PHE A 19 -0.19 0.45 0.04
C PHE A 19 0.56 -0.75 0.65
N PRO A 20 0.74 -0.86 1.98
CA PRO A 20 1.37 -2.02 2.61
C PRO A 20 0.56 -3.32 2.42
N ALA A 21 -0.77 -3.27 2.51
CA ALA A 21 -1.61 -4.44 2.27
C ALA A 21 -1.45 -4.97 0.84
N ILE A 22 -1.45 -4.08 -0.16
CA ILE A 22 -1.23 -4.45 -1.56
C ILE A 22 0.18 -5.01 -1.77
N ALA A 23 1.21 -4.37 -1.18
CA ALA A 23 2.59 -4.82 -1.29
C ALA A 23 2.78 -6.23 -0.68
N MET A 24 2.20 -6.50 0.49
CA MET A 24 2.27 -7.82 1.14
C MET A 24 1.60 -8.91 0.32
N VAL A 25 0.41 -8.65 -0.25
CA VAL A 25 -0.30 -9.63 -1.09
C VAL A 25 0.46 -9.87 -2.40
N SER A 26 0.92 -8.81 -3.05
CA SER A 26 1.71 -8.89 -4.29
C SER A 26 3.00 -9.69 -4.06
N LEU A 27 3.73 -9.40 -2.97
CA LEU A 27 4.97 -10.09 -2.63
C LEU A 27 4.71 -11.55 -2.26
N SER A 28 3.65 -11.85 -1.52
CA SER A 28 3.23 -13.22 -1.20
C SER A 28 2.95 -14.03 -2.48
N LEU A 29 2.15 -13.49 -3.40
CA LEU A 29 1.86 -14.13 -4.69
C LEU A 29 3.12 -14.30 -5.54
N HIS A 30 4.02 -13.32 -5.55
CA HIS A 30 5.29 -13.40 -6.28
C HIS A 30 6.19 -14.51 -5.71
N VAL A 31 6.35 -14.59 -4.40
CA VAL A 31 7.17 -15.62 -3.74
C VAL A 31 6.57 -17.02 -3.91
N GLN A 32 5.24 -17.16 -3.83
CA GLN A 32 4.56 -18.43 -4.10
C GLN A 32 4.81 -18.87 -5.55
N LYS A 33 4.67 -17.97 -6.53
CA LYS A 33 4.93 -18.27 -7.96
C LYS A 33 6.39 -18.64 -8.24
N ASN A 34 7.36 -18.11 -7.48
CA ASN A 34 8.78 -18.42 -7.63
C ASN A 34 9.23 -19.70 -6.90
N LYS A 35 8.39 -20.28 -6.02
CA LYS A 35 8.66 -21.54 -5.31
C LYS A 35 7.97 -22.77 -5.91
N ILE A 36 7.03 -22.58 -6.84
CA ILE A 36 6.26 -23.68 -7.47
C ILE A 36 7.00 -24.26 -8.72
N PHE A 37 8.23 -23.79 -9.00
CA PHE A 37 9.18 -24.46 -9.90
C PHE A 37 10.39 -24.99 -9.12
#